data_AF-A0A4Q5QMK3-F1
#
_entry.id   AF-A0A4Q5QMK3-F1
#
_cell.length_a   1.000
_cell.length_b   1.000
_cell.length_c   1.000
_cell.angle_alpha   90.00
_cell.angle_beta   90.00
_cell.angle_gamma   90.00
#
_symmetry.space_group_name_H-M   'P 1'
#
loop_
_entity.id
_entity.type
_entity.pdbx_description
1 polymer ?
#
loop_
_entity_poly.entity_id
_entity_poly.type
_entity_poly.pdbx_seq_one_letter_code
_entity_poly.pdbx_strand_id
1 'polypeptide(L)'
;MEAEIGYEGYAGGTTTVEVREGNRVLTTRQVALPAGRRRVRATFLLTAPAPGKRRYEVRVVPQAGEFTVLNNARTAFLEVVKGKLRVLLAGAAPHPDLKALRAAILANNNFDLTLSVAGVGAPLPAGTTFDVAVLHQLPAKGGLGQELLARVRAARVPMLYILGAQSDFAAYNQLATGLSVQPRGAQTDEVTPLPNPGFARFPFDEDSRRRFGQYPPAQVPFGDVRLGGGAEAALWQQVGRLPTQKPLLAFGSATTTPRTATLLAENTWQWRLAEATAHDDRPEAYDRLIGRTLRLLTQNANKKRLDVYPTQDAFGTQDDVMLGAETYNAVFERIYDQKITLTLTDSARKTRT
;
A
#
# COMPACT_ATOMS: atom_id res chain seq x y z
N MET A 1 -6.30 13.78 -10.21
CA MET A 1 -5.53 14.96 -9.79
C MET A 1 -6.51 15.95 -9.16
N GLU A 2 -6.11 16.62 -8.08
CA GLU A 2 -6.91 17.69 -7.43
C GLU A 2 -6.11 19.00 -7.49
N ALA A 3 -6.79 20.10 -7.82
CA ALA A 3 -6.21 21.44 -7.83
C ALA A 3 -7.08 22.39 -7.01
N GLU A 4 -6.44 23.21 -6.17
CA GLU A 4 -7.08 24.32 -5.46
C GLU A 4 -6.82 25.62 -6.22
N ILE A 5 -7.89 26.31 -6.58
CA ILE A 5 -7.87 27.55 -7.36
C ILE A 5 -8.24 28.70 -6.42
N GLY A 6 -7.32 29.65 -6.26
CA GLY A 6 -7.57 30.90 -5.56
C GLY A 6 -8.04 31.99 -6.53
N TYR A 7 -9.01 32.80 -6.12
CA TYR A 7 -9.51 33.92 -6.92
C TYR A 7 -9.94 35.10 -6.04
N GLU A 8 -9.82 36.29 -6.59
CA GLU A 8 -10.24 37.55 -5.99
C GLU A 8 -10.90 38.41 -7.07
N GLY A 9 -12.03 39.06 -6.76
CA GLY A 9 -12.79 39.88 -7.71
C GLY A 9 -13.72 39.14 -8.68
N TYR A 10 -13.49 37.85 -8.94
CA TYR A 10 -14.28 37.02 -9.89
C TYR A 10 -15.44 36.22 -9.27
N ALA A 11 -15.90 36.65 -8.10
CA ALA A 11 -16.99 36.01 -7.38
C ALA A 11 -18.31 36.06 -8.17
N GLY A 12 -19.05 34.96 -8.18
CA GLY A 12 -20.31 34.79 -8.92
C GLY A 12 -20.13 34.34 -10.37
N GLY A 13 -18.89 34.20 -10.85
CA GLY A 13 -18.59 33.77 -12.22
C GLY A 13 -18.27 32.27 -12.36
N THR A 14 -17.83 31.91 -13.55
CA THR A 14 -17.24 30.60 -13.87
C THR A 14 -15.91 30.80 -14.57
N THR A 15 -14.92 29.98 -14.27
CA THR A 15 -13.65 29.96 -15.00
C THR A 15 -13.42 28.59 -15.64
N THR A 16 -12.63 28.58 -16.71
CA THR A 16 -12.22 27.35 -17.38
C THR A 16 -10.83 26.97 -16.88
N VAL A 17 -10.70 25.73 -16.42
CA VAL A 17 -9.41 25.17 -15.97
C VAL A 17 -9.02 24.01 -16.86
N GLU A 18 -7.81 24.08 -17.37
CA GLU A 18 -7.20 23.13 -18.29
C GLU A 18 -6.08 22.37 -17.59
N VAL A 19 -5.96 21.08 -17.90
CA VAL A 19 -4.80 20.29 -17.54
C VAL A 19 -4.06 19.93 -18.81
N ARG A 20 -2.76 20.28 -18.87
CA ARG A 20 -1.93 20.13 -20.06
C ARG A 20 -0.72 19.24 -19.77
N GLU A 21 -0.30 18.49 -20.78
CA GLU A 21 1.00 17.81 -20.82
C GLU A 21 1.75 18.33 -22.05
N GLY A 22 2.75 19.18 -21.82
CA GLY A 22 3.37 19.97 -22.90
C GLY A 22 2.34 20.88 -23.58
N ASN A 23 2.20 20.77 -24.90
CA ASN A 23 1.24 21.59 -25.66
C ASN A 23 -0.17 21.00 -25.74
N ARG A 24 -0.35 19.74 -25.32
CA ARG A 24 -1.63 19.03 -25.43
C ARG A 24 -2.49 19.31 -24.21
N VAL A 25 -3.71 19.79 -24.45
CA VAL A 25 -4.76 19.84 -23.42
C VAL A 25 -5.31 18.42 -23.24
N LEU A 26 -5.21 17.87 -22.04
CA LEU A 26 -5.68 16.53 -21.71
C LEU A 26 -7.15 16.53 -21.28
N THR A 27 -7.54 17.54 -20.51
CA THR A 27 -8.90 17.73 -20.06
C THR A 27 -9.14 19.20 -19.75
N THR A 28 -10.40 19.61 -19.88
CA THR A 28 -10.89 20.95 -19.61
C THR A 28 -12.13 20.84 -18.74
N ARG A 29 -12.24 21.70 -17.73
CA ARG A 29 -13.39 21.72 -16.83
C ARG A 29 -13.80 23.15 -16.53
N GLN A 30 -15.10 23.42 -16.59
CA GLN A 30 -15.65 24.64 -16.01
C GLN A 30 -15.76 24.50 -14.49
N VAL A 31 -15.30 25.53 -13.80
CA VAL A 31 -15.29 25.62 -12.34
C VAL A 31 -16.08 26.87 -11.94
N ALA A 32 -17.13 26.69 -11.15
CA ALA A 32 -17.88 27.79 -10.58
C ALA A 32 -17.05 28.50 -9.50
N LEU A 33 -17.12 29.84 -9.49
CA LEU A 33 -16.46 30.72 -8.52
C LEU A 33 -17.54 31.33 -7.60
N PRO A 34 -18.02 30.59 -6.59
CA PRO A 34 -19.14 31.04 -5.76
C PRO A 34 -18.82 32.30 -4.95
N ALA A 35 -19.79 33.19 -4.82
CA ALA A 35 -19.66 34.37 -3.97
C ALA A 35 -19.38 34.00 -2.50
N GLY A 36 -18.55 34.79 -1.83
CA GLY A 36 -18.18 34.58 -0.42
C GLY A 36 -17.08 33.54 -0.17
N ARG A 37 -16.55 32.89 -1.23
CA ARG A 37 -15.35 32.05 -1.13
C ARG A 37 -14.20 32.68 -1.91
N ARG A 38 -12.97 32.40 -1.48
CA ARG A 38 -11.74 32.79 -2.19
C ARG A 38 -10.99 31.63 -2.83
N ARG A 39 -11.46 30.40 -2.57
CA ARG A 39 -10.85 29.17 -3.06
C ARG A 39 -11.89 28.14 -3.44
N VAL A 40 -11.61 27.38 -4.49
CA VAL A 40 -12.41 26.24 -4.94
C VAL A 40 -11.51 25.09 -5.34
N ARG A 41 -12.00 23.87 -5.16
CA ARG A 41 -11.29 22.66 -5.57
C ARG A 41 -11.87 22.11 -6.86
N ALA A 42 -11.00 21.74 -7.78
CA ALA A 42 -11.34 21.08 -9.02
C ALA A 42 -10.64 19.73 -9.10
N THR A 43 -11.42 18.67 -9.33
CA THR A 43 -10.91 17.31 -9.49
C THR A 43 -10.89 16.95 -10.98
N PHE A 44 -9.79 16.38 -11.44
CA PHE A 44 -9.56 15.96 -12.81
C PHE A 44 -9.26 14.46 -12.85
N LEU A 45 -10.01 13.75 -13.69
CA LEU A 45 -9.75 12.35 -14.04
C LEU A 45 -8.84 12.34 -15.27
N LEU A 46 -7.63 11.83 -15.10
CA LEU A 46 -6.63 11.73 -16.17
C LEU A 46 -6.41 10.25 -16.46
N THR A 47 -6.43 9.87 -17.73
CA THR A 47 -6.00 8.53 -18.16
C THR A 47 -4.50 8.42 -17.99
N ALA A 48 -4.03 7.46 -17.19
CA ALA A 48 -2.61 7.28 -16.94
C ALA A 48 -1.87 6.87 -18.23
N PRO A 49 -0.85 7.62 -18.69
CA PRO A 49 -0.04 7.27 -19.85
C PRO A 49 1.00 6.19 -19.50
N ALA A 50 1.94 5.93 -20.40
CA ALA A 50 3.05 5.02 -20.15
C ALA A 50 3.86 5.44 -18.91
N PRO A 51 4.40 4.47 -18.13
CA PRO A 51 5.14 4.70 -16.90
C PRO A 51 6.27 5.70 -17.00
N GLY A 52 6.55 6.40 -15.90
CA GLY A 52 7.60 7.40 -15.75
C GLY A 52 7.12 8.67 -15.04
N LYS A 53 8.06 9.56 -14.69
CA LYS A 53 7.74 10.90 -14.22
C LYS A 53 7.15 11.72 -15.36
N ARG A 54 5.98 12.32 -15.11
CA ARG A 54 5.24 13.14 -16.06
C ARG A 54 5.06 14.54 -15.50
N ARG A 55 5.23 15.53 -16.37
CA ARG A 55 5.04 16.95 -16.05
C ARG A 55 3.67 17.39 -16.53
N TYR A 56 2.80 17.75 -15.60
CA TYR A 56 1.49 18.31 -15.89
C TYR A 56 1.45 19.78 -15.51
N GLU A 57 0.77 20.58 -16.33
CA GLU A 57 0.49 21.99 -16.04
C GLU A 57 -1.01 22.15 -15.84
N VAL A 58 -1.41 22.72 -14.70
CA VAL A 58 -2.78 23.17 -14.48
C VAL A 58 -2.82 24.64 -14.83
N ARG A 59 -3.68 25.01 -15.77
CA ARG A 59 -3.83 26.38 -16.24
C ARG A 59 -5.28 26.86 -16.10
N VAL A 60 -5.46 28.03 -15.51
CA VAL A 60 -6.71 28.78 -15.54
C VAL A 60 -6.71 29.65 -16.80
N VAL A 61 -7.78 29.57 -17.60
CA VAL A 61 -7.92 30.40 -18.79
C VAL A 61 -8.08 31.87 -18.35
N PRO A 62 -7.28 32.80 -18.91
CA PRO A 62 -7.34 34.22 -18.53
C PRO A 62 -8.75 34.79 -18.59
N GLN A 63 -9.11 35.57 -17.58
CA GLN A 63 -10.41 36.24 -17.51
C GLN A 63 -10.28 37.70 -17.97
N ALA A 64 -11.38 38.28 -18.45
CA ALA A 64 -11.40 39.69 -18.81
C ALA A 64 -11.11 40.57 -17.59
N GLY A 65 -10.26 41.59 -17.76
CA GLY A 65 -9.88 42.51 -16.68
C GLY A 65 -8.92 41.94 -15.63
N GLU A 66 -8.28 40.80 -15.92
CA GLU A 66 -7.35 40.16 -14.99
C GLU A 66 -6.04 40.94 -14.83
N PHE A 67 -5.68 41.22 -13.58
CA PHE A 67 -4.51 42.02 -13.24
C PHE A 67 -3.20 41.37 -13.68
N THR A 68 -3.11 40.04 -13.60
CA THR A 68 -1.94 39.29 -14.04
C THR A 68 -2.34 37.89 -14.47
N VAL A 69 -1.75 37.41 -15.55
CA VAL A 69 -1.90 36.03 -16.04
C VAL A 69 -0.74 35.13 -15.60
N LEU A 70 0.26 35.69 -14.92
CA LEU A 70 1.49 34.98 -14.55
C LEU A 70 1.27 33.89 -13.50
N ASN A 71 0.26 34.06 -12.65
CA ASN A 71 -0.12 33.11 -11.60
C ASN A 71 -1.20 32.10 -12.05
N ASN A 72 -1.60 32.12 -13.33
CA ASN A 72 -2.67 31.26 -13.83
C ASN A 72 -2.20 29.85 -14.17
N ALA A 73 -0.90 29.56 -14.09
CA ALA A 73 -0.35 28.25 -14.36
C ALA A 73 0.46 27.72 -13.17
N ARG A 74 0.30 26.42 -12.87
CA ARG A 74 1.14 25.71 -11.90
C ARG A 74 1.52 24.34 -12.43
N THR A 75 2.80 24.02 -12.33
CA THR A 75 3.35 22.72 -12.75
C THR A 75 3.33 21.73 -11.59
N ALA A 76 2.96 20.48 -11.86
CA ALA A 76 3.05 19.36 -10.95
C ALA A 76 3.72 18.16 -11.65
N PHE A 77 4.54 17.42 -10.90
CA PHE A 77 5.15 16.18 -11.38
C PHE A 77 4.41 14.99 -10.78
N LEU A 78 3.96 14.08 -11.63
CA LEU A 78 3.30 12.84 -11.23
C LEU A 78 4.12 11.66 -11.75
N GLU A 79 4.53 10.76 -10.86
CA GLU A 79 5.19 9.52 -11.25
C GLU A 79 4.16 8.43 -11.53
N VAL A 80 4.05 8.02 -12.79
CA VAL A 80 3.23 6.88 -13.20
C VAL A 80 4.07 5.62 -13.03
N VAL A 81 3.84 4.87 -11.96
CA VAL A 81 4.57 3.62 -11.70
C VAL A 81 4.03 2.50 -12.61
N LYS A 82 4.92 1.76 -13.28
CA LYS A 82 4.53 0.58 -14.08
C LYS A 82 4.15 -0.57 -13.15
N GLY A 83 3.03 -1.21 -13.47
CA GLY A 83 2.70 -2.53 -12.96
C GLY A 83 1.90 -2.47 -11.67
N LYS A 84 0.79 -3.21 -11.67
CA LYS A 84 0.13 -3.58 -10.43
C LYS A 84 1.08 -4.49 -9.65
N LEU A 85 1.16 -4.32 -8.33
CA LEU A 85 1.86 -5.24 -7.44
C LEU A 85 1.16 -6.60 -7.52
N ARG A 86 1.91 -7.63 -7.89
CA ARG A 86 1.41 -8.99 -8.03
C ARG A 86 1.32 -9.63 -6.65
N VAL A 87 0.11 -9.86 -6.19
CA VAL A 87 -0.21 -10.42 -4.89
C VAL A 87 -0.59 -11.89 -5.09
N LEU A 88 0.13 -12.79 -4.44
CA LEU A 88 -0.35 -14.16 -4.22
C LEU A 88 -1.23 -14.16 -2.98
N LEU A 89 -2.46 -14.64 -3.08
CA LEU A 89 -3.27 -15.04 -1.94
C LEU A 89 -3.32 -16.56 -1.91
N ALA A 90 -2.61 -17.15 -0.95
CA ALA A 90 -2.52 -18.57 -0.73
C ALA A 90 -3.32 -18.98 0.51
N GLY A 91 -4.08 -20.06 0.44
CA GLY A 91 -4.82 -20.60 1.58
C GLY A 91 -4.61 -22.10 1.76
N ALA A 92 -4.64 -22.57 3.00
CA ALA A 92 -4.60 -24.00 3.32
C ALA A 92 -5.87 -24.75 2.91
N ALA A 93 -7.02 -24.07 2.90
CA ALA A 93 -8.32 -24.61 2.53
C ALA A 93 -9.26 -23.49 2.04
N PRO A 94 -10.36 -23.81 1.34
CA PRO A 94 -11.40 -22.83 1.03
C PRO A 94 -11.96 -22.20 2.31
N HIS A 95 -11.93 -20.86 2.40
CA HIS A 95 -12.34 -20.14 3.61
C HIS A 95 -12.98 -18.78 3.27
N PRO A 96 -14.00 -18.31 4.02
CA PRO A 96 -14.61 -16.99 3.81
C PRO A 96 -13.61 -15.82 3.95
N ASP A 97 -12.58 -15.96 4.79
CA ASP A 97 -11.48 -14.97 4.87
C ASP A 97 -10.79 -14.77 3.52
N LEU A 98 -10.57 -15.83 2.73
CA LEU A 98 -9.96 -15.69 1.42
C LEU A 98 -10.81 -14.82 0.50
N LYS A 99 -12.15 -14.91 0.60
CA LYS A 99 -13.08 -14.07 -0.15
C LYS A 99 -12.99 -12.61 0.31
N ALA A 100 -12.97 -12.37 1.62
CA ALA A 100 -12.86 -11.02 2.17
C ALA A 100 -11.51 -10.36 1.85
N LEU A 101 -10.40 -11.09 2.01
CA LEU A 101 -9.06 -10.65 1.64
C LEU A 101 -8.97 -10.36 0.14
N ARG A 102 -9.51 -11.26 -0.71
CA ARG A 102 -9.58 -11.03 -2.16
C ARG A 102 -10.31 -9.73 -2.48
N ALA A 103 -11.46 -9.47 -1.86
CA ALA A 103 -12.22 -8.25 -2.07
C ALA A 103 -11.43 -7.00 -1.60
N ALA A 104 -10.81 -7.07 -0.42
CA ALA A 104 -10.00 -5.98 0.13
C ALA A 104 -8.78 -5.65 -0.74
N ILE A 105 -8.11 -6.66 -1.29
CA ILE A 105 -6.97 -6.47 -2.18
C ILE A 105 -7.44 -5.87 -3.51
N LEU A 106 -8.51 -6.40 -4.10
CA LEU A 106 -9.03 -5.93 -5.39
C LEU A 106 -9.73 -4.57 -5.32
N ALA A 107 -10.12 -4.09 -4.13
CA ALA A 107 -10.60 -2.72 -3.93
C ALA A 107 -9.53 -1.68 -4.30
N ASN A 108 -8.25 -2.07 -4.35
CA ASN A 108 -7.16 -1.22 -4.80
C ASN A 108 -6.66 -1.63 -6.19
N ASN A 109 -6.86 -0.75 -7.17
CA ASN A 109 -6.46 -0.96 -8.56
C ASN A 109 -4.94 -1.12 -8.77
N ASN A 110 -4.11 -0.85 -7.76
CA ASN A 110 -2.66 -1.08 -7.81
C ASN A 110 -2.26 -2.53 -7.52
N PHE A 111 -3.19 -3.43 -7.21
CA PHE A 111 -2.89 -4.86 -6.97
C PHE A 111 -3.44 -5.74 -8.09
N ASP A 112 -2.65 -6.74 -8.47
CA ASP A 112 -3.05 -7.84 -9.34
C ASP A 112 -2.98 -9.13 -8.55
N LEU A 113 -4.11 -9.81 -8.38
CA LEU A 113 -4.27 -10.89 -7.42
C LEU A 113 -4.33 -12.24 -8.11
N THR A 114 -3.47 -13.16 -7.68
CA THR A 114 -3.58 -14.61 -7.97
C THR A 114 -4.02 -15.35 -6.72
N LEU A 115 -5.11 -16.10 -6.80
CA LEU A 115 -5.59 -16.96 -5.72
C LEU A 115 -5.09 -18.39 -5.93
N SER A 116 -4.55 -19.01 -4.89
CA SER A 116 -4.18 -20.43 -4.87
C SER A 116 -4.63 -21.05 -3.57
N VAL A 117 -5.41 -22.13 -3.62
CA VAL A 117 -5.89 -22.83 -2.44
C VAL A 117 -5.35 -24.25 -2.49
N ALA A 118 -4.69 -24.70 -1.43
CA ALA A 118 -4.11 -26.03 -1.39
C ALA A 118 -5.19 -27.10 -1.64
N GLY A 119 -4.89 -28.05 -2.52
CA GLY A 119 -5.82 -29.12 -2.89
C GLY A 119 -6.98 -28.69 -3.79
N VAL A 120 -7.04 -27.42 -4.26
CA VAL A 120 -8.13 -26.92 -5.11
C VAL A 120 -7.59 -26.26 -6.37
N GLY A 121 -8.13 -26.68 -7.52
CA GLY A 121 -7.77 -26.12 -8.82
C GLY A 121 -6.42 -26.61 -9.34
N ALA A 122 -5.97 -26.01 -10.44
CA ALA A 122 -4.68 -26.35 -11.04
C ALA A 122 -3.51 -25.76 -10.22
N PRO A 123 -2.37 -26.46 -10.15
CA PRO A 123 -1.15 -25.89 -9.59
C PRO A 123 -0.75 -24.58 -10.29
N LEU A 124 -0.14 -23.66 -9.54
CA LEU A 124 0.37 -22.42 -10.11
C LEU A 124 1.46 -22.71 -11.16
N PRO A 125 1.36 -22.15 -12.39
CA PRO A 125 2.35 -22.38 -13.42
C PRO A 125 3.78 -22.14 -12.95
N ALA A 126 4.71 -22.96 -13.41
CA ALA A 126 6.13 -22.77 -13.18
C ALA A 126 6.55 -21.38 -13.69
N GLY A 127 7.36 -20.66 -12.91
CA GLY A 127 7.82 -19.31 -13.26
C GLY A 127 6.87 -18.15 -12.92
N THR A 128 5.64 -18.42 -12.45
CA THR A 128 4.79 -17.36 -11.87
C THR A 128 5.52 -16.67 -10.72
N THR A 129 5.59 -15.34 -10.77
CA THR A 129 6.32 -14.48 -9.82
C THR A 129 5.39 -13.49 -9.15
N PHE A 130 5.69 -13.18 -7.88
CA PHE A 130 4.87 -12.34 -7.02
C PHE A 130 5.74 -11.32 -6.29
N ASP A 131 5.17 -10.15 -6.02
CA ASP A 131 5.84 -9.07 -5.31
C ASP A 131 5.53 -9.11 -3.80
N VAL A 132 4.43 -9.77 -3.42
CA VAL A 132 4.03 -10.07 -2.04
C VAL A 132 3.11 -11.29 -1.99
N ALA A 133 3.16 -12.05 -0.90
CA ALA A 133 2.25 -13.16 -0.64
C ALA A 133 1.45 -12.96 0.65
N VAL A 134 0.16 -13.29 0.61
CA VAL A 134 -0.73 -13.43 1.76
C VAL A 134 -0.97 -14.92 1.97
N LEU A 135 -0.60 -15.41 3.14
CA LEU A 135 -0.56 -16.83 3.49
C LEU A 135 -1.59 -17.10 4.58
N HIS A 136 -2.80 -17.50 4.19
CA HIS A 136 -3.90 -17.80 5.08
C HIS A 136 -3.81 -19.25 5.60
N GLN A 137 -3.62 -19.35 6.90
CA GLN A 137 -3.42 -20.59 7.67
C GLN A 137 -2.26 -21.47 7.19
N LEU A 138 -1.22 -20.86 6.58
CA LEU A 138 0.01 -21.52 6.16
C LEU A 138 1.20 -21.04 7.02
N PRO A 139 2.07 -21.92 7.56
CA PRO A 139 2.05 -23.38 7.46
C PRO A 139 0.81 -24.00 8.09
N ALA A 140 0.23 -25.00 7.43
CA ALA A 140 -0.96 -25.70 7.91
C ALA A 140 -0.61 -26.97 8.67
N LYS A 141 -1.43 -27.32 9.66
CA LYS A 141 -1.45 -28.64 10.28
C LYS A 141 -1.68 -29.69 9.19
N GLY A 142 -0.90 -30.76 9.20
CA GLY A 142 -0.97 -31.80 8.17
C GLY A 142 -0.26 -31.45 6.84
N GLY A 143 0.42 -30.30 6.75
CA GLY A 143 1.34 -30.01 5.66
C GLY A 143 0.70 -29.57 4.34
N LEU A 144 -0.59 -29.25 4.32
CA LEU A 144 -1.24 -28.67 3.14
C LEU A 144 -0.56 -27.34 2.76
N GLY A 145 -0.32 -27.16 1.46
CA GLY A 145 0.29 -25.93 0.92
C GLY A 145 1.78 -25.74 1.23
N GLN A 146 2.48 -26.75 1.78
CA GLN A 146 3.90 -26.67 2.10
C GLN A 146 4.78 -26.40 0.87
N GLU A 147 4.48 -27.02 -0.28
CA GLU A 147 5.21 -26.78 -1.53
C GLU A 147 5.10 -25.32 -1.99
N LEU A 148 3.90 -24.73 -1.87
CA LEU A 148 3.66 -23.33 -2.22
C LEU A 148 4.40 -22.40 -1.25
N LEU A 149 4.34 -22.68 0.05
CA LEU A 149 5.09 -21.95 1.06
C LEU A 149 6.59 -22.01 0.79
N ALA A 150 7.13 -23.20 0.51
CA ALA A 150 8.54 -23.40 0.19
C ALA A 150 8.95 -22.59 -1.06
N ARG A 151 8.13 -22.59 -2.10
CA ARG A 151 8.35 -21.80 -3.32
C ARG A 151 8.40 -20.30 -3.05
N VAL A 152 7.43 -19.76 -2.30
CA VAL A 152 7.37 -18.32 -1.97
C VAL A 152 8.57 -17.91 -1.10
N ARG A 153 8.96 -18.77 -0.15
CA ARG A 153 10.15 -18.55 0.69
C ARG A 153 11.45 -18.58 -0.10
N ALA A 154 11.62 -19.57 -0.98
CA ALA A 154 12.79 -19.70 -1.84
C ALA A 154 12.95 -18.47 -2.75
N ALA A 155 11.84 -17.92 -3.24
CA ALA A 155 11.82 -16.68 -4.02
C ALA A 155 12.04 -15.40 -3.19
N ARG A 156 12.19 -15.51 -1.86
CA ARG A 156 12.34 -14.38 -0.92
C ARG A 156 11.28 -13.30 -1.11
N VAL A 157 10.03 -13.70 -1.31
CA VAL A 157 8.90 -12.78 -1.46
C VAL A 157 8.49 -12.26 -0.06
N PRO A 158 8.19 -10.96 0.12
CA PRO A 158 7.56 -10.44 1.32
C PRO A 158 6.23 -11.15 1.65
N MET A 159 5.97 -11.43 2.93
CA MET A 159 4.85 -12.30 3.32
C MET A 159 4.00 -11.69 4.45
N LEU A 160 2.68 -11.75 4.28
CA LEU A 160 1.70 -11.61 5.35
C LEU A 160 1.18 -13.00 5.75
N TYR A 161 1.47 -13.44 6.96
CA TYR A 161 0.89 -14.64 7.55
C TYR A 161 -0.43 -14.30 8.23
N ILE A 162 -1.48 -15.08 7.98
CA ILE A 162 -2.75 -14.99 8.71
C ILE A 162 -2.94 -16.33 9.42
N LEU A 163 -2.82 -16.32 10.74
CA LEU A 163 -2.81 -17.54 11.55
C LEU A 163 -4.18 -17.79 12.18
N GLY A 164 -4.56 -19.07 12.26
CA GLY A 164 -5.85 -19.53 12.79
C GLY A 164 -5.80 -20.99 13.24
N ALA A 165 -6.97 -21.62 13.39
CA ALA A 165 -7.09 -22.96 13.95
C ALA A 165 -6.35 -24.06 13.14
N GLN A 166 -6.25 -23.92 11.81
CA GLN A 166 -5.52 -24.88 10.97
C GLN A 166 -4.04 -24.55 10.83
N SER A 167 -3.54 -23.47 11.43
CA SER A 167 -2.11 -23.14 11.39
C SER A 167 -1.29 -24.06 12.27
N ASP A 168 -0.13 -24.48 11.78
CA ASP A 168 0.90 -25.14 12.55
C ASP A 168 1.80 -24.08 13.20
N PHE A 169 1.52 -23.77 14.47
CA PHE A 169 2.25 -22.77 15.23
C PHE A 169 3.72 -23.15 15.47
N ALA A 170 4.03 -24.44 15.58
CA ALA A 170 5.41 -24.90 15.78
C ALA A 170 6.23 -24.67 14.51
N ALA A 171 5.70 -25.10 13.35
CA ALA A 171 6.33 -24.84 12.05
C ALA A 171 6.43 -23.33 11.75
N TYR A 172 5.39 -22.56 12.11
CA TYR A 172 5.40 -21.11 11.96
C TYR A 172 6.49 -20.43 12.82
N ASN A 173 6.64 -20.82 14.10
CA ASN A 173 7.65 -20.22 14.98
C ASN A 173 9.08 -20.45 14.46
N GLN A 174 9.34 -21.57 13.78
CA GLN A 174 10.63 -21.85 13.12
C GLN A 174 10.95 -20.90 11.96
N LEU A 175 9.94 -20.21 11.41
CA LEU A 175 10.13 -19.22 10.34
C LEU A 175 10.74 -17.91 10.84
N ALA A 176 10.75 -17.67 12.16
CA ALA A 176 11.32 -16.46 12.79
C ALA A 176 10.81 -15.14 12.17
N THR A 177 9.50 -15.03 11.95
CA THR A 177 8.84 -13.89 11.29
C THR A 177 8.80 -12.60 12.12
N GLY A 178 9.26 -12.63 13.38
CA GLY A 178 9.19 -11.53 14.34
C GLY A 178 8.04 -11.65 15.34
N LEU A 179 7.16 -12.64 15.23
CA LEU A 179 6.12 -12.95 16.22
C LEU A 179 6.17 -14.44 16.53
N SER A 180 6.26 -14.80 17.81
CA SER A 180 6.10 -16.18 18.27
C SER A 180 4.76 -16.37 18.97
N VAL A 181 4.13 -17.53 18.72
CA VAL A 181 2.82 -17.88 19.25
C VAL A 181 2.91 -19.26 19.88
N GLN A 182 2.59 -19.36 21.17
CA GLN A 182 2.57 -20.61 21.92
C GLN A 182 1.17 -20.83 22.52
N PRO A 183 0.27 -21.51 21.78
CA PRO A 183 -1.05 -21.84 22.28
C PRO A 183 -0.98 -22.76 23.51
N ARG A 184 -1.96 -22.64 24.41
CA ARG A 184 -2.19 -23.55 25.54
C ARG A 184 -3.44 -24.38 25.27
N GLY A 185 -3.23 -25.59 24.76
CA GLY A 185 -4.34 -26.49 24.40
C GLY A 185 -5.14 -25.98 23.21
N ALA A 186 -6.45 -26.28 23.22
CA ALA A 186 -7.39 -25.90 22.16
C ALA A 186 -8.26 -24.69 22.51
N GLN A 187 -7.97 -24.01 23.63
CA GLN A 187 -8.73 -22.85 24.07
C GLN A 187 -8.44 -21.64 23.16
N THR A 188 -9.44 -20.79 22.99
CA THR A 188 -9.36 -19.55 22.22
C THR A 188 -9.82 -18.36 23.06
N ASP A 189 -9.27 -17.19 22.76
CA ASP A 189 -9.77 -15.90 23.22
C ASP A 189 -10.56 -15.21 22.10
N GLU A 190 -11.55 -14.42 22.48
CA GLU A 190 -12.25 -13.52 21.57
C GLU A 190 -11.74 -12.09 21.77
N VAL A 191 -11.21 -11.50 20.70
CA VAL A 191 -10.50 -10.22 20.76
C VAL A 191 -10.96 -9.25 19.69
N THR A 192 -10.99 -7.96 20.02
CA THR A 192 -11.18 -6.88 19.06
C THR A 192 -9.84 -6.19 18.75
N PRO A 193 -9.66 -5.66 17.53
CA PRO A 193 -8.45 -4.95 17.15
C PRO A 193 -8.34 -3.59 17.82
N LEU A 194 -7.20 -3.36 18.50
CA LEU A 194 -6.89 -2.09 19.13
C LEU A 194 -5.62 -1.48 18.50
N PRO A 195 -5.71 -0.36 17.78
CA PRO A 195 -4.53 0.30 17.19
C PRO A 195 -3.45 0.66 18.21
N ASN A 196 -2.20 0.31 17.90
CA ASN A 196 -1.06 0.68 18.72
C ASN A 196 -0.66 2.14 18.46
N PRO A 197 -0.77 3.06 19.45
CA PRO A 197 -0.34 4.45 19.27
C PRO A 197 1.17 4.59 19.07
N GLY A 198 1.97 3.60 19.50
CA GLY A 198 3.42 3.58 19.31
C GLY A 198 3.87 3.08 17.93
N PHE A 199 2.96 2.61 17.08
CA PHE A 199 3.31 2.13 15.74
C PHE A 199 3.41 3.29 14.74
N ALA A 200 4.62 3.56 14.24
CA ALA A 200 4.89 4.73 13.40
C ALA A 200 5.04 4.42 11.90
N ARG A 201 5.01 3.14 11.49
CA ARG A 201 5.28 2.75 10.09
C ARG A 201 4.16 3.11 9.12
N PHE A 202 2.93 3.30 9.62
CA PHE A 202 1.85 4.00 8.92
C PHE A 202 0.81 4.50 9.94
N PRO A 203 0.06 5.58 9.64
CA PRO A 203 -0.92 6.13 10.56
C PRO A 203 -2.21 5.32 10.59
N PHE A 204 -2.89 5.32 11.75
CA PHE A 204 -4.30 4.97 11.88
C PHE A 204 -5.12 6.25 12.11
N ASP A 205 -5.98 6.59 11.16
CA ASP A 205 -6.92 7.70 11.27
C ASP A 205 -8.04 7.39 12.27
N GLU A 206 -8.67 8.45 12.81
CA GLU A 206 -9.68 8.35 13.86
C GLU A 206 -10.90 7.54 13.42
N ASP A 207 -11.31 7.65 12.15
CA ASP A 207 -12.41 6.88 11.59
C ASP A 207 -12.11 5.37 11.64
N SER A 208 -10.93 4.95 11.15
CA SER A 208 -10.50 3.55 11.23
C SER A 208 -10.46 3.03 12.67
N ARG A 209 -9.96 3.85 13.62
CA ARG A 209 -9.92 3.48 15.04
C ARG A 209 -11.32 3.23 15.61
N ARG A 210 -12.30 4.09 15.28
CA ARG A 210 -13.69 3.95 15.70
C ARG A 210 -14.33 2.69 15.13
N ARG A 211 -14.13 2.41 13.84
CA ARG A 211 -14.68 1.22 13.18
C ARG A 211 -14.10 -0.08 13.73
N PHE A 212 -12.80 -0.12 14.02
CA PHE A 212 -12.17 -1.30 14.63
C PHE A 212 -12.77 -1.67 15.99
N GLY A 213 -13.15 -0.68 16.81
CA GLY A 213 -13.84 -0.91 18.08
C GLY A 213 -15.27 -1.46 17.93
N GLN A 214 -15.85 -1.43 16.73
CA GLN A 214 -17.18 -1.94 16.42
C GLN A 214 -17.14 -3.31 15.72
N TYR A 215 -15.95 -3.83 15.40
CA TYR A 215 -15.82 -5.13 14.78
C TYR A 215 -16.28 -6.25 15.72
N PRO A 216 -16.92 -7.31 15.18
CA PRO A 216 -17.17 -8.50 15.96
C PRO A 216 -15.84 -9.09 16.45
N PRO A 217 -15.78 -9.65 17.67
CA PRO A 217 -14.57 -10.27 18.18
C PRO A 217 -14.07 -11.38 17.24
N ALA A 218 -12.77 -11.37 16.93
CA ALA A 218 -12.13 -12.47 16.22
C ALA A 218 -11.57 -13.48 17.21
N GLN A 219 -11.47 -14.73 16.77
CA GLN A 219 -10.88 -15.80 17.57
C GLN A 219 -9.37 -15.84 17.39
N VAL A 220 -8.67 -15.96 18.51
CA VAL A 220 -7.22 -16.14 18.57
C VAL A 220 -6.90 -17.29 19.52
N PRO A 221 -5.78 -18.03 19.34
CA PRO A 221 -5.40 -19.08 20.28
C PRO A 221 -5.11 -18.49 21.66
N PHE A 222 -5.67 -19.10 22.71
CA PHE A 222 -5.32 -18.77 24.08
C PHE A 222 -3.87 -19.19 24.34
N GLY A 223 -3.04 -18.29 24.87
CA GLY A 223 -1.65 -18.60 25.17
C GLY A 223 -0.72 -17.38 25.18
N ASP A 224 0.57 -17.69 25.04
CA ASP A 224 1.66 -16.72 25.04
C ASP A 224 1.94 -16.24 23.61
N VAL A 225 1.93 -14.92 23.42
CA VAL A 225 2.24 -14.27 22.13
C VAL A 225 3.33 -13.24 22.39
N ARG A 226 4.48 -13.37 21.72
CA ARG A 226 5.66 -12.53 21.98
C ARG A 226 6.24 -11.95 20.70
N LEU A 227 6.63 -10.68 20.75
CA LEU A 227 7.40 -10.05 19.68
C LEU A 227 8.87 -10.46 19.78
N GLY A 228 9.48 -10.74 18.64
CA GLY A 228 10.93 -10.94 18.49
C GLY A 228 11.69 -9.62 18.38
N GLY A 229 13.02 -9.68 18.40
CA GLY A 229 13.88 -8.50 18.33
C GLY A 229 13.59 -7.61 17.11
N GLY A 230 13.24 -6.35 17.36
CA GLY A 230 12.94 -5.35 16.33
C GLY A 230 11.56 -5.47 15.68
N ALA A 231 10.73 -6.44 16.07
CA ALA A 231 9.35 -6.52 15.60
C ALA A 231 8.44 -5.51 16.30
N GLU A 232 7.43 -5.02 15.60
CA GLU A 232 6.50 -3.99 16.07
C GLU A 232 5.05 -4.41 15.87
N ALA A 233 4.21 -4.25 16.88
CA ALA A 233 2.77 -4.45 16.73
C ALA A 233 2.09 -3.19 16.17
N ALA A 234 1.30 -3.35 15.12
CA ALA A 234 0.41 -2.31 14.61
C ALA A 234 -0.96 -2.34 15.29
N LEU A 235 -1.45 -3.54 15.61
CA LEU A 235 -2.67 -3.77 16.38
C LEU A 235 -2.37 -4.63 17.60
N TRP A 236 -2.91 -4.24 18.74
CA TRP A 236 -3.00 -5.03 19.97
C TRP A 236 -4.33 -5.77 20.04
N GLN A 237 -4.39 -6.80 20.88
CA GLN A 237 -5.61 -7.51 21.23
C GLN A 237 -6.33 -6.79 22.38
N GLN A 238 -7.63 -6.60 22.26
CA GLN A 238 -8.51 -6.19 23.36
C GLN A 238 -9.50 -7.31 23.68
N VAL A 239 -9.46 -7.82 24.91
CA VAL A 239 -10.36 -8.89 25.38
C VAL A 239 -11.56 -8.24 26.06
N GLY A 240 -12.71 -8.20 25.38
CA GLY A 240 -13.87 -7.44 25.84
C GLY A 240 -13.55 -5.95 26.00
N ARG A 241 -13.44 -5.47 27.24
CA ARG A 241 -13.06 -4.08 27.56
C ARG A 241 -11.61 -3.93 28.03
N LEU A 242 -10.87 -5.03 28.16
CA LEU A 242 -9.51 -5.02 28.69
C LEU A 242 -8.52 -4.87 27.52
N PRO A 243 -7.86 -3.69 27.36
CA PRO A 243 -6.76 -3.58 26.42
C PRO A 243 -5.58 -4.42 26.92
N THR A 244 -4.94 -5.15 26.02
CA THR A 244 -3.74 -5.93 26.33
C THR A 244 -2.55 -5.43 25.51
N GLN A 245 -1.35 -5.90 25.84
CA GLN A 245 -0.16 -5.72 25.00
C GLN A 245 0.16 -7.00 24.19
N LYS A 246 -0.83 -7.88 23.98
CA LYS A 246 -0.67 -9.03 23.08
C LYS A 246 -0.81 -8.57 21.63
N PRO A 247 0.15 -8.85 20.73
CA PRO A 247 0.06 -8.46 19.33
C PRO A 247 -1.09 -9.17 18.62
N LEU A 248 -1.85 -8.42 17.82
CA LEU A 248 -2.85 -8.94 16.89
C LEU A 248 -2.33 -8.87 15.46
N LEU A 249 -1.80 -7.72 15.05
CA LEU A 249 -1.08 -7.53 13.79
C LEU A 249 0.34 -7.06 14.12
N ALA A 250 1.32 -7.88 13.78
CA ALA A 250 2.73 -7.57 14.01
C ALA A 250 3.50 -7.53 12.69
N PHE A 251 4.51 -6.67 12.64
CA PHE A 251 5.48 -6.62 11.55
C PHE A 251 6.84 -7.05 12.08
N GLY A 252 7.54 -7.88 11.31
CA GLY A 252 8.94 -8.18 11.56
C GLY A 252 9.82 -6.94 11.46
N SER A 253 11.07 -7.08 11.91
CA SER A 253 12.05 -6.00 11.92
C SER A 253 12.14 -5.29 10.56
N ALA A 254 12.23 -3.96 10.60
CA ALA A 254 12.39 -3.14 9.40
C ALA A 254 13.68 -3.46 8.61
N THR A 255 14.68 -4.06 9.26
CA THR A 255 15.95 -4.47 8.67
C THR A 255 15.94 -5.89 8.08
N THR A 256 14.94 -6.72 8.42
CA THR A 256 14.86 -8.10 7.93
C THR A 256 14.32 -8.14 6.51
N THR A 257 15.00 -8.93 5.65
CA THR A 257 14.61 -9.17 4.26
C THR A 257 14.50 -10.68 3.97
N PRO A 258 13.38 -11.20 3.44
CA PRO A 258 12.18 -10.45 3.07
C PRO A 258 11.40 -9.96 4.29
N ARG A 259 10.60 -8.90 4.10
CA ARG A 259 9.73 -8.37 5.15
C ARG A 259 8.59 -9.34 5.43
N THR A 260 8.25 -9.45 6.70
CA THR A 260 7.15 -10.29 7.17
C THR A 260 6.17 -9.49 8.02
N ALA A 261 4.90 -9.89 7.96
CA ALA A 261 3.88 -9.47 8.89
C ALA A 261 3.04 -10.69 9.30
N THR A 262 2.45 -10.64 10.48
CA THR A 262 1.56 -11.68 10.97
C THR A 262 0.31 -11.05 11.56
N LEU A 263 -0.85 -11.45 11.04
CA LEU A 263 -2.16 -11.25 11.63
C LEU A 263 -2.55 -12.53 12.36
N LEU A 264 -2.55 -12.48 13.69
CA LEU A 264 -3.00 -13.58 14.54
C LEU A 264 -4.51 -13.45 14.78
N ALA A 265 -5.31 -13.76 13.77
CA ALA A 265 -6.76 -13.81 13.85
C ALA A 265 -7.33 -14.60 12.68
N GLU A 266 -8.37 -15.39 12.97
CA GLU A 266 -9.21 -15.98 11.94
C GLU A 266 -10.63 -15.40 12.00
N ASN A 267 -11.41 -15.65 10.94
CA ASN A 267 -12.76 -15.11 10.77
C ASN A 267 -12.83 -13.58 10.61
N THR A 268 -11.74 -12.97 10.19
CA THR A 268 -11.68 -11.52 9.89
C THR A 268 -12.59 -11.10 8.73
N TRP A 269 -13.13 -12.05 7.95
CA TRP A 269 -14.23 -11.77 7.00
C TRP A 269 -15.44 -11.14 7.67
N GLN A 270 -15.70 -11.47 8.95
CA GLN A 270 -16.79 -10.89 9.73
C GLN A 270 -16.56 -9.41 9.99
N TRP A 271 -15.31 -8.97 10.16
CA TRP A 271 -14.97 -7.55 10.29
C TRP A 271 -15.36 -6.78 9.04
N ARG A 272 -14.92 -7.28 7.87
CA ARG A 272 -15.25 -6.67 6.59
C ARG A 272 -16.76 -6.64 6.34
N LEU A 273 -17.46 -7.73 6.65
CA LEU A 273 -18.91 -7.82 6.47
C LEU A 273 -19.68 -6.88 7.40
N ALA A 274 -19.32 -6.84 8.69
CA ALA A 274 -19.93 -5.95 9.67
C ALA A 274 -19.74 -4.48 9.27
N GLU A 275 -18.53 -4.12 8.83
CA GLU A 275 -18.25 -2.77 8.35
C GLU A 275 -19.04 -2.43 7.08
N ALA A 276 -19.11 -3.34 6.10
CA ALA A 276 -19.91 -3.14 4.90
C ALA A 276 -21.41 -2.95 5.23
N THR A 277 -21.92 -3.71 6.20
CA THR A 277 -23.33 -3.62 6.63
C THR A 277 -23.61 -2.29 7.34
N ALA A 278 -22.68 -1.82 8.18
CA ALA A 278 -22.83 -0.58 8.93
C ALA A 278 -22.57 0.69 8.10
N HIS A 279 -21.96 0.58 6.93
CA HIS A 279 -21.46 1.71 6.14
C HIS A 279 -21.77 1.60 4.64
N ASP A 280 -22.99 1.22 4.27
CA ASP A 280 -23.49 1.24 2.88
C ASP A 280 -22.54 0.53 1.88
N ASP A 281 -22.10 -0.68 2.22
CA ASP A 281 -21.15 -1.51 1.48
C ASP A 281 -19.75 -0.88 1.30
N ARG A 282 -19.33 -0.02 2.25
CA ARG A 282 -18.00 0.62 2.26
C ARG A 282 -17.13 0.16 3.44
N PRO A 283 -16.52 -1.03 3.37
CA PRO A 283 -15.60 -1.54 4.38
C PRO A 283 -14.20 -0.93 4.28
N GLU A 284 -14.12 0.39 4.28
CA GLU A 284 -12.90 1.15 3.98
C GLU A 284 -11.78 0.94 5.01
N ALA A 285 -12.08 0.77 6.30
CA ALA A 285 -11.07 0.59 7.32
C ALA A 285 -10.40 -0.79 7.21
N TYR A 286 -11.19 -1.84 6.97
CA TYR A 286 -10.66 -3.17 6.67
C TYR A 286 -9.81 -3.17 5.39
N ASP A 287 -10.35 -2.64 4.29
CA ASP A 287 -9.68 -2.62 2.99
C ASP A 287 -8.37 -1.79 3.06
N ARG A 288 -8.39 -0.67 3.79
CA ARG A 288 -7.22 0.18 4.04
C ARG A 288 -6.17 -0.49 4.92
N LEU A 289 -6.57 -1.24 5.95
CA LEU A 289 -5.65 -2.01 6.80
C LEU A 289 -4.86 -3.03 5.98
N ILE A 290 -5.56 -3.83 5.16
CA ILE A 290 -4.94 -4.83 4.28
C ILE A 290 -4.04 -4.13 3.25
N GLY A 291 -4.54 -3.09 2.59
CA GLY A 291 -3.77 -2.33 1.59
C GLY A 291 -2.51 -1.66 2.15
N ARG A 292 -2.56 -1.09 3.36
CA ARG A 292 -1.39 -0.51 4.05
C ARG A 292 -0.38 -1.59 4.45
N THR A 293 -0.87 -2.74 4.92
CA THR A 293 -0.03 -3.89 5.27
C THR A 293 0.76 -4.38 4.06
N LEU A 294 0.09 -4.63 2.93
CA LEU A 294 0.76 -5.07 1.70
C LEU A 294 1.76 -4.04 1.19
N ARG A 295 1.38 -2.76 1.19
CA ARG A 295 2.28 -1.67 0.76
C ARG A 295 3.52 -1.57 1.63
N LEU A 296 3.39 -1.73 2.94
CA LEU A 296 4.52 -1.69 3.87
C LEU A 296 5.48 -2.88 3.63
N LEU A 297 4.93 -4.06 3.35
CA LEU A 297 5.73 -5.24 2.98
C LEU A 297 6.49 -5.01 1.66
N THR A 298 5.87 -4.33 0.68
CA THR A 298 6.47 -4.09 -0.64
C THR A 298 7.23 -2.77 -0.77
N GLN A 299 7.29 -1.92 0.26
CA GLN A 299 7.85 -0.56 0.16
C GLN A 299 9.31 -0.50 -0.32
N ASN A 300 10.07 -1.60 -0.21
CA ASN A 300 11.39 -1.74 -0.84
C ASN A 300 11.47 -2.83 -1.93
N ALA A 301 10.41 -3.61 -2.15
CA ALA A 301 10.40 -4.68 -3.18
C ALA A 301 10.58 -4.11 -4.59
N ASN A 302 10.17 -2.85 -4.80
CA ASN A 302 10.31 -2.11 -6.06
C ASN A 302 11.43 -1.07 -6.05
N LYS A 303 12.29 -1.01 -5.01
CA LYS A 303 13.46 -0.11 -5.08
C LYS A 303 14.36 -0.63 -6.19
N LYS A 304 14.52 0.19 -7.23
CA LYS A 304 15.50 -0.07 -8.28
C LYS A 304 16.87 -0.16 -7.61
N ARG A 305 17.67 -1.14 -8.00
CA ARG A 305 19.06 -1.29 -7.54
C ARG A 305 19.96 -0.15 -7.99
N LEU A 306 19.47 0.70 -8.90
CA LEU A 306 20.02 1.98 -9.29
C LEU A 306 18.89 3.00 -9.17
N ASP A 307 19.00 3.90 -8.21
CA ASP A 307 18.12 5.05 -8.05
C ASP A 307 18.82 6.29 -8.61
N VAL A 308 18.15 7.02 -9.49
CA VAL A 308 18.68 8.25 -10.11
C VAL A 308 17.60 9.31 -9.99
N TYR A 309 17.94 10.39 -9.29
CA TYR A 309 17.01 11.46 -8.99
C TYR A 309 17.67 12.82 -9.22
N PRO A 310 16.93 13.81 -9.73
CA PRO A 310 17.44 15.17 -9.71
C PRO A 310 17.52 15.67 -8.26
N THR A 311 18.50 16.51 -7.96
CA THR A 311 18.61 17.13 -6.64
C THR A 311 17.46 18.09 -6.33
N GLN A 312 16.76 18.54 -7.36
CA GLN A 312 15.59 19.42 -7.28
C GLN A 312 14.58 19.12 -8.39
N ASP A 313 13.29 19.32 -8.12
CA ASP A 313 12.21 18.99 -9.05
C ASP A 313 12.10 19.98 -10.24
N ALA A 314 12.64 21.18 -10.08
CA ALA A 314 12.73 22.19 -11.12
C ALA A 314 14.08 22.91 -11.01
N PHE A 315 14.69 23.18 -12.17
CA PHE A 315 15.93 23.95 -12.29
C PHE A 315 15.61 25.25 -13.02
N GLY A 316 15.99 26.37 -12.41
CA GLY A 316 16.02 27.68 -13.05
C GLY A 316 17.17 27.79 -14.06
N THR A 317 17.20 28.89 -14.80
CA THR A 317 18.21 29.12 -15.85
C THR A 317 19.63 29.27 -15.31
N GLN A 318 19.77 29.57 -14.01
CA GLN A 318 21.06 29.73 -13.33
C GLN A 318 21.42 28.53 -12.45
N ASP A 319 20.57 27.50 -12.39
CA ASP A 319 20.82 26.34 -11.55
C ASP A 319 21.64 25.31 -12.31
N ASP A 320 22.68 24.77 -11.65
CA ASP A 320 23.38 23.60 -12.16
C ASP A 320 22.48 22.37 -12.05
N VAL A 321 22.26 21.68 -13.19
CA VAL A 321 21.46 20.46 -13.23
C VAL A 321 22.23 19.29 -12.62
N MET A 322 22.02 19.05 -11.32
CA MET A 322 22.63 17.93 -10.60
C MET A 322 21.68 16.74 -10.51
N LEU A 323 22.21 15.54 -10.79
CA LEU A 323 21.54 14.26 -10.60
C LEU A 323 22.29 13.46 -9.54
N GLY A 324 21.59 13.05 -8.48
CA GLY A 324 22.07 12.05 -7.54
C GLY A 324 21.86 10.65 -8.10
N ALA A 325 22.83 9.76 -7.87
CA ALA A 325 22.71 8.34 -8.19
C ALA A 325 23.13 7.49 -6.99
N GLU A 326 22.33 6.48 -6.68
CA GLU A 326 22.58 5.53 -5.60
C GLU A 326 22.43 4.12 -6.13
N THR A 327 23.43 3.27 -5.88
CA THR A 327 23.40 1.86 -6.26
C THR A 327 23.36 0.97 -5.04
N TYR A 328 22.65 -0.15 -5.16
CA TYR A 328 22.34 -1.07 -4.09
C TYR A 328 22.60 -2.51 -4.50
N ASN A 329 23.19 -3.32 -3.61
CA ASN A 329 23.38 -4.75 -3.84
C ASN A 329 22.06 -5.55 -3.69
N ALA A 330 22.13 -6.87 -3.84
CA ALA A 330 20.95 -7.76 -3.75
C ALA A 330 20.29 -7.79 -2.36
N VAL A 331 20.99 -7.30 -1.31
CA VAL A 331 20.49 -7.17 0.06
C VAL A 331 20.19 -5.71 0.44
N PHE A 332 20.18 -4.80 -0.53
CA PHE A 332 19.90 -3.36 -0.39
C PHE A 332 20.88 -2.57 0.49
N GLU A 333 22.13 -3.03 0.58
CA GLU A 333 23.22 -2.19 1.07
C GLU A 333 23.73 -1.32 -0.07
N ARG A 334 24.05 -0.06 0.27
CA ARG A 334 24.62 0.89 -0.70
C ARG A 334 25.99 0.38 -1.13
N ILE A 335 26.17 0.25 -2.43
CA ILE A 335 27.45 -0.09 -3.04
C ILE A 335 27.99 1.12 -3.78
N TYR A 336 29.30 1.19 -3.86
CA TYR A 336 30.01 2.28 -4.53
C TYR A 336 30.70 1.72 -5.77
N ASP A 337 31.30 2.60 -6.57
CA ASP A 337 32.14 2.26 -7.74
C ASP A 337 31.45 1.46 -8.86
N GLN A 338 30.13 1.56 -8.95
CA GLN A 338 29.39 1.00 -10.09
C GLN A 338 29.51 1.91 -11.30
N LYS A 339 29.81 1.32 -12.47
CA LYS A 339 29.83 2.07 -13.74
C LYS A 339 28.40 2.40 -14.14
N ILE A 340 28.03 3.68 -14.03
CA ILE A 340 26.72 4.20 -14.42
C ILE A 340 26.88 4.96 -15.73
N THR A 341 26.12 4.56 -16.76
CA THR A 341 26.03 5.32 -18.02
C THR A 341 24.77 6.17 -18.00
N LEU A 342 24.95 7.49 -18.06
CA LEU A 342 23.86 8.44 -18.17
C LEU A 342 23.69 8.83 -19.64
N THR A 343 22.45 8.84 -20.13
CA THR A 343 22.11 9.39 -21.45
C THR A 343 20.97 10.38 -21.28
N LEU A 344 21.26 11.66 -21.51
CA LEU A 344 20.26 12.72 -21.50
C LEU A 344 19.59 12.78 -22.87
N THR A 345 18.26 12.83 -22.89
CA THR A 345 17.49 12.99 -24.12
C THR A 345 16.49 14.13 -23.96
N ASP A 346 16.28 14.90 -25.04
CA ASP A 346 15.24 15.92 -25.07
C ASP A 346 13.84 15.31 -25.29
N SER A 347 12.81 16.17 -25.33
CA SER A 347 11.42 15.75 -25.56
C SER A 347 11.18 15.05 -26.91
N ALA A 348 12.10 15.19 -27.86
CA ALA A 348 12.08 14.49 -29.15
C ALA A 348 12.93 13.20 -29.15
N ARG A 349 13.38 12.74 -27.97
CA ARG A 349 14.28 11.59 -27.77
C ARG A 349 15.64 11.74 -28.48
N LYS A 350 16.08 12.95 -28.80
CA LYS A 350 17.45 13.17 -29.28
C LYS A 350 18.39 13.22 -28.09
N THR A 351 19.48 12.45 -28.17
CA THR A 351 20.56 12.50 -27.19
C THR A 351 21.18 13.89 -27.18
N ARG A 352 21.29 14.47 -25.99
CA ARG A 352 21.99 15.73 -25.72
C ARG A 352 23.24 15.36 -24.92
N THR A 353 24.41 15.74 -25.41
CA THR A 353 25.69 15.55 -24.73
C THR A 353 25.91 16.64 -23.70
#